data_AF-A0A7C3VD08-F1
#
_entry.id   AF-A0A7C3VD08-F1
#
_cell.length_a   1.000
_cell.length_b   1.000
_cell.length_c   1.000
_cell.angle_alpha   90.00
_cell.angle_beta   90.00
_cell.angle_gamma   90.00
#
_symmetry.space_group_name_H-M   'P 1'
#
loop_
_entity.id
_entity.type
_entity.pdbx_description
1 polymer ?
#
loop_
_entity_poly.entity_id
_entity_poly.type
_entity_poly.pdbx_seq_one_letter_code
_entity_poly.pdbx_strand_id
1 'polypeptide(L)'
;MNILITQGDPRGIGPEVIVKVLKKISKSKRNRLTIIGEKAVFLKYGWDFNLCNLIPLTLNKNRIKFSEIEAAKSSFKALELSMKLIERGNALGVVTAPISKKAWIRAGINYKGHTEYFRIKFKKDFLMCFSKNEFNAGLLTEHIPLKNVSKYVTVKNLVSKSLMLIDMIKRKGCGKKIVFSGLNPHCGEEGVIGEEEIKSIKPAIKKLKKFNIKAYGPFNPEDIFKTCKKLNSNAALFMYHDQILSLIKILDGKNDVVHITWGLGFVRTSPTHGTAFDIAGKNIADETSMLKAIEEAFILCVER
;
A
#
# COMPACT_ATOMS: atom_id res chain seq x y z
N MET A 1 -6.07 -20.57 3.10
CA MET A 1 -6.18 -19.14 3.48
C MET A 1 -6.19 -18.25 2.24
N ASN A 2 -7.25 -17.44 2.04
CA ASN A 2 -7.46 -16.68 0.80
C ASN A 2 -7.02 -15.22 0.91
N ILE A 3 -6.34 -14.73 -0.13
CA ILE A 3 -6.06 -13.31 -0.40
C ILE A 3 -6.84 -12.94 -1.66
N LEU A 4 -7.57 -11.83 -1.61
CA LEU A 4 -8.35 -11.33 -2.73
C LEU A 4 -7.49 -10.44 -3.63
N ILE A 5 -7.72 -10.46 -4.94
CA ILE A 5 -7.10 -9.54 -5.89
C ILE A 5 -8.21 -8.79 -6.61
N THR A 6 -8.31 -7.47 -6.45
CA THR A 6 -9.27 -6.67 -7.23
C THR A 6 -8.66 -6.23 -8.55
N GLN A 7 -9.43 -6.34 -9.62
CA GLN A 7 -8.96 -6.11 -11.00
C GLN A 7 -8.49 -4.68 -11.31
N GLY A 8 -8.87 -3.68 -10.50
CA GLY A 8 -8.65 -2.27 -10.82
C GLY A 8 -9.55 -1.77 -11.96
N ASP A 9 -9.15 -0.73 -12.68
CA ASP A 9 -9.85 -0.29 -13.89
C ASP A 9 -9.66 -1.34 -15.01
N PRO A 10 -10.74 -2.00 -15.50
CA PRO A 10 -10.63 -3.09 -16.48
C PRO A 10 -10.10 -2.63 -17.85
N ARG A 11 -10.00 -1.32 -18.12
CA ARG A 11 -9.39 -0.76 -19.34
C ARG A 11 -7.89 -0.54 -19.19
N GLY A 12 -7.34 -0.64 -17.99
CA GLY A 12 -5.92 -0.46 -17.70
C GLY A 12 -5.12 -1.76 -17.77
N ILE A 13 -3.87 -1.70 -17.33
CA ILE A 13 -2.95 -2.86 -17.29
C ILE A 13 -3.21 -3.85 -16.16
N GLY A 14 -4.08 -3.52 -15.19
CA GLY A 14 -4.32 -4.33 -13.99
C GLY A 14 -4.57 -5.81 -14.29
N PRO A 15 -5.56 -6.14 -15.14
CA PRO A 15 -5.84 -7.52 -15.52
C PRO A 15 -4.64 -8.23 -16.17
N GLU A 16 -3.89 -7.54 -17.04
CA GLU A 16 -2.70 -8.08 -17.71
C GLU A 16 -1.63 -8.50 -16.71
N VAL A 17 -1.22 -7.57 -15.83
CA VAL A 17 -0.13 -7.82 -14.88
C VAL A 17 -0.52 -8.88 -13.85
N ILE A 18 -1.78 -8.92 -13.41
CA ILE A 18 -2.28 -9.99 -12.53
C ILE A 18 -2.08 -11.37 -13.18
N VAL A 19 -2.47 -11.53 -14.44
CA VAL A 19 -2.34 -12.83 -15.13
C VAL A 19 -0.88 -13.20 -15.36
N LYS A 20 -0.03 -12.23 -15.72
CA LYS A 20 1.43 -12.45 -15.83
C LYS A 20 2.02 -12.96 -14.52
N VAL A 21 1.66 -12.36 -13.38
CA VAL A 21 2.11 -12.84 -12.06
C VAL A 21 1.61 -14.26 -11.77
N LEU A 22 0.33 -14.55 -12.01
CA LEU A 22 -0.25 -15.86 -11.73
C LEU A 22 0.47 -16.98 -12.51
N LYS A 23 0.93 -16.70 -13.73
CA LYS A 23 1.73 -17.64 -14.53
C LYS A 23 3.14 -17.87 -13.96
N LYS A 24 3.70 -16.91 -13.21
CA LYS A 24 5.05 -16.98 -12.62
C LYS A 24 5.09 -17.59 -11.23
N ILE A 25 4.01 -17.54 -10.46
CA ILE A 25 4.00 -18.05 -9.07
C ILE A 25 3.55 -19.53 -8.98
N SER A 26 3.96 -20.19 -7.90
CA SER A 26 3.67 -21.60 -7.67
C SER A 26 2.16 -21.89 -7.56
N LYS A 27 1.75 -23.12 -7.94
CA LYS A 27 0.36 -23.57 -7.82
C LYS A 27 -0.19 -23.46 -6.38
N SER A 28 0.66 -23.73 -5.38
CA SER A 28 0.29 -23.58 -3.97
C SER A 28 -0.08 -22.12 -3.61
N LYS A 29 0.71 -21.14 -4.08
CA LYS A 29 0.36 -19.72 -3.91
C LYS A 29 -0.91 -19.37 -4.68
N ARG A 30 -1.03 -19.79 -5.94
CA ARG A 30 -2.20 -19.56 -6.78
C ARG A 30 -3.52 -20.01 -6.15
N ASN A 31 -3.54 -21.20 -5.54
CA ASN A 31 -4.72 -21.76 -4.89
C ASN A 31 -5.21 -20.95 -3.68
N ARG A 32 -4.36 -20.06 -3.15
CA ARG A 32 -4.68 -19.14 -2.04
C ARG A 32 -5.09 -17.75 -2.53
N LEU A 33 -5.20 -17.54 -3.84
CA LEU A 33 -5.61 -16.29 -4.45
C LEU A 33 -7.01 -16.41 -5.05
N THR A 34 -7.80 -15.34 -4.97
CA THR A 34 -9.07 -15.23 -5.69
C THR A 34 -9.18 -13.85 -6.32
N ILE A 35 -9.37 -13.81 -7.64
CA ILE A 35 -9.62 -12.56 -8.38
C ILE A 35 -11.08 -12.15 -8.19
N ILE A 36 -11.31 -10.84 -8.07
CA ILE A 36 -12.63 -10.24 -8.20
C ILE A 36 -12.59 -9.28 -9.39
N GLY A 37 -13.31 -9.63 -10.47
CA GLY A 37 -13.24 -8.87 -11.71
C GLY A 37 -14.11 -9.40 -12.85
N GLU A 38 -13.94 -8.82 -14.02
CA GLU A 38 -14.67 -9.15 -15.24
C GLU A 38 -14.02 -10.33 -15.94
N LYS A 39 -14.67 -11.51 -15.88
CA LYS A 39 -14.12 -12.77 -16.39
C LYS A 39 -13.59 -12.66 -17.83
N ALA A 40 -14.34 -12.02 -18.71
CA ALA A 40 -13.99 -11.83 -20.12
C ALA A 40 -12.65 -11.08 -20.31
N VAL A 41 -12.38 -10.09 -19.44
CA VAL A 41 -11.15 -9.30 -19.50
C VAL A 41 -9.94 -10.16 -19.12
N PHE A 42 -10.07 -11.01 -18.10
CA PHE A 42 -9.00 -11.92 -17.70
C PHE A 42 -8.77 -13.03 -18.74
N LEU A 43 -9.84 -13.57 -19.35
CA LEU A 43 -9.73 -14.55 -20.44
C LEU A 43 -8.87 -14.03 -21.61
N LYS A 44 -9.00 -12.74 -21.96
CA LYS A 44 -8.18 -12.09 -23.01
C LYS A 44 -6.67 -12.22 -22.75
N TYR A 45 -6.23 -12.21 -21.50
CA TYR A 45 -4.81 -12.33 -21.12
C TYR A 45 -4.38 -13.78 -20.84
N GLY A 46 -5.26 -14.75 -21.10
CA GLY A 46 -5.01 -16.17 -20.90
C GLY A 46 -5.11 -16.60 -19.44
N TRP A 47 -6.06 -16.03 -18.69
CA TRP A 47 -6.49 -16.59 -17.41
C TRP A 47 -7.41 -17.79 -17.62
N ASP A 48 -7.31 -18.78 -16.75
CA ASP A 48 -8.26 -19.88 -16.61
C ASP A 48 -8.39 -20.31 -15.13
N PHE A 49 -9.26 -21.29 -14.85
CA PHE A 49 -9.43 -21.81 -13.50
C PHE A 49 -8.24 -22.62 -12.97
N ASN A 50 -7.28 -22.99 -13.83
CA ASN A 50 -6.02 -23.61 -13.39
C ASN A 50 -5.07 -22.55 -12.80
N LEU A 51 -5.20 -21.27 -13.19
CA LEU A 51 -4.43 -20.18 -12.62
C LEU A 51 -4.92 -19.71 -11.26
N CYS A 52 -6.21 -19.48 -11.06
CA CYS A 52 -6.78 -19.19 -9.74
C CYS A 52 -8.30 -19.10 -9.82
N ASN A 53 -8.96 -19.09 -8.67
CA ASN A 53 -10.38 -18.80 -8.61
C ASN A 53 -10.68 -17.35 -9.02
N LEU A 54 -11.83 -17.11 -9.64
CA LEU A 54 -12.32 -15.79 -10.01
C LEU A 54 -13.80 -15.66 -9.66
N ILE A 55 -14.14 -14.60 -8.95
CA ILE A 55 -15.51 -14.17 -8.67
C ILE A 55 -15.89 -13.13 -9.73
N PRO A 56 -16.79 -13.48 -10.67
CA PRO A 56 -17.14 -12.59 -11.77
C PRO A 56 -18.04 -11.45 -11.29
N LEU A 57 -17.77 -10.22 -11.75
CA LEU A 57 -18.61 -9.06 -11.45
C LEU A 57 -19.88 -9.00 -12.31
N THR A 58 -19.81 -9.54 -13.52
CA THR A 58 -20.90 -9.67 -14.47
C THR A 58 -20.99 -11.10 -14.99
N LEU A 59 -22.20 -11.53 -15.37
CA LEU A 59 -22.41 -12.85 -15.97
C LEU A 59 -22.09 -12.86 -17.48
N ASN A 60 -21.85 -11.70 -18.09
CA ASN A 60 -21.56 -11.59 -19.51
C ASN A 60 -20.12 -12.04 -19.81
N LYS A 61 -19.98 -13.22 -20.39
CA LYS A 61 -18.69 -13.87 -20.66
C LYS A 61 -17.90 -13.23 -21.82
N ASN A 62 -18.51 -12.35 -22.62
CA ASN A 62 -17.90 -11.81 -23.83
C ASN A 62 -17.55 -10.31 -23.74
N ARG A 63 -17.89 -9.66 -22.62
CA ARG A 63 -17.75 -8.22 -22.49
C ARG A 63 -16.31 -7.80 -22.15
N ILE A 64 -15.59 -7.30 -23.16
CA ILE A 64 -14.20 -6.82 -22.99
C ILE A 64 -14.03 -5.30 -23.20
N LYS A 65 -15.05 -4.62 -23.74
CA LYS A 65 -15.04 -3.16 -23.95
C LYS A 65 -15.88 -2.48 -22.86
N PHE A 66 -15.31 -1.43 -22.27
CA PHE A 66 -15.93 -0.65 -21.22
C PHE A 66 -15.77 0.83 -21.55
N SER A 67 -16.85 1.60 -21.44
CA SER A 67 -16.74 3.04 -21.33
C SER A 67 -16.07 3.43 -19.99
N GLU A 68 -15.70 4.70 -19.86
CA GLU A 68 -15.10 5.21 -18.63
C GLU A 68 -15.97 5.01 -17.39
N ILE A 69 -17.26 5.29 -17.50
CA ILE A 69 -18.22 5.17 -16.40
C ILE A 69 -18.42 3.71 -16.02
N GLU A 70 -18.49 2.81 -17.00
CA GLU A 70 -18.69 1.38 -16.75
C GLU A 70 -17.47 0.76 -16.08
N ALA A 71 -16.26 1.12 -16.52
CA ALA A 71 -15.02 0.70 -15.90
C ALA A 71 -14.88 1.21 -14.46
N ALA A 72 -15.28 2.46 -14.20
CA ALA A 72 -15.33 3.02 -12.86
C ALA A 72 -16.27 2.22 -11.94
N LYS A 73 -17.50 1.98 -12.39
CA LYS A 73 -18.49 1.17 -11.64
C LYS A 73 -18.00 -0.27 -11.40
N SER A 74 -17.40 -0.90 -12.41
CA SER A 74 -16.88 -2.26 -12.32
C SER A 74 -15.72 -2.36 -11.32
N SER A 75 -14.73 -1.46 -11.41
CA SER A 75 -13.60 -1.42 -10.47
C SER A 75 -14.02 -1.14 -9.02
N PHE A 76 -15.00 -0.26 -8.82
CA PHE A 76 -15.54 0.02 -7.50
C PHE A 76 -16.35 -1.16 -6.94
N LYS A 77 -17.16 -1.83 -7.76
CA LYS A 77 -17.89 -3.05 -7.38
C LYS A 77 -16.94 -4.16 -6.93
N ALA A 78 -15.79 -4.32 -7.58
CA ALA A 78 -14.75 -5.26 -7.12
C ALA A 78 -14.24 -4.92 -5.73
N LEU A 79 -13.97 -3.64 -5.46
CA LEU A 79 -13.54 -3.19 -4.15
C LEU A 79 -14.61 -3.47 -3.09
N GLU A 80 -15.85 -3.07 -3.32
CA GLU A 80 -16.93 -3.29 -2.35
C GLU A 80 -17.16 -4.77 -2.05
N LEU A 81 -17.14 -5.62 -3.08
CA LEU A 81 -17.27 -7.05 -2.89
C LEU A 81 -16.09 -7.63 -2.10
N SER A 82 -14.87 -7.16 -2.35
CA SER A 82 -13.70 -7.58 -1.59
C SER A 82 -13.83 -7.26 -0.10
N MET A 83 -14.38 -6.09 0.24
CA MET A 83 -14.62 -5.69 1.63
C MET A 83 -15.68 -6.58 2.28
N LYS A 84 -16.80 -6.85 1.58
CA LYS A 84 -17.85 -7.75 2.09
C LYS A 84 -17.31 -9.15 2.41
N LEU A 85 -16.42 -9.68 1.57
CA LEU A 85 -15.81 -10.99 1.79
C LEU A 85 -14.81 -10.98 2.96
N ILE A 86 -14.05 -9.90 3.13
CA ILE A 86 -13.15 -9.74 4.29
C ILE A 86 -13.95 -9.61 5.58
N GLU A 87 -15.01 -8.78 5.60
CA GLU A 87 -15.89 -8.58 6.76
C GLU A 87 -16.57 -9.90 7.21
N ARG A 88 -16.82 -10.82 6.26
CA ARG A 88 -17.35 -12.17 6.52
C ARG A 88 -16.29 -13.21 6.91
N GLY A 89 -15.03 -12.81 7.02
CA GLY A 89 -13.93 -13.72 7.36
C GLY A 89 -13.50 -14.66 6.22
N ASN A 90 -13.93 -14.42 4.98
CA ASN A 90 -13.59 -15.29 3.84
C ASN A 90 -12.16 -15.04 3.29
N ALA A 91 -11.51 -13.95 3.71
CA ALA A 91 -10.15 -13.59 3.30
C ALA A 91 -9.45 -12.75 4.38
N LEU A 92 -8.12 -12.83 4.48
CA LEU A 92 -7.35 -12.02 5.45
C LEU A 92 -6.74 -10.75 4.86
N GLY A 93 -6.78 -10.61 3.54
CA GLY A 93 -6.25 -9.43 2.87
C GLY A 93 -6.68 -9.29 1.42
N VAL A 94 -6.37 -8.12 0.87
CA VAL A 94 -6.65 -7.74 -0.51
C VAL A 94 -5.44 -7.08 -1.16
N VAL A 95 -5.12 -7.51 -2.37
CA VAL A 95 -4.21 -6.80 -3.28
C VAL A 95 -5.07 -6.02 -4.26
N THR A 96 -4.91 -4.70 -4.30
CA THR A 96 -5.72 -3.86 -5.20
C THR A 96 -4.92 -3.44 -6.43
N ALA A 97 -5.39 -3.76 -7.63
CA ALA A 97 -4.81 -3.20 -8.84
C ALA A 97 -5.24 -1.71 -9.04
N PRO A 98 -4.52 -0.95 -9.89
CA PRO A 98 -4.74 0.49 -10.04
C PRO A 98 -6.13 0.84 -10.58
N ILE A 99 -6.68 1.96 -10.12
CA ILE A 99 -7.96 2.53 -10.57
C ILE A 99 -7.75 3.90 -11.20
N SER A 100 -8.69 4.35 -12.04
CA SER A 100 -8.74 5.73 -12.51
C SER A 100 -9.59 6.58 -11.57
N LYS A 101 -8.91 7.42 -10.76
CA LYS A 101 -9.57 8.37 -9.84
C LYS A 101 -10.51 9.32 -10.60
N LYS A 102 -10.09 9.77 -11.79
CA LYS A 102 -10.87 10.62 -12.69
C LYS A 102 -12.15 9.92 -13.16
N ALA A 103 -12.05 8.64 -13.51
CA ALA A 103 -13.20 7.85 -13.93
C ALA A 103 -14.20 7.66 -12.77
N TRP A 104 -13.71 7.39 -11.56
CA TRP A 104 -14.56 7.29 -10.36
C TRP A 104 -15.36 8.57 -10.12
N ILE A 105 -14.70 9.72 -10.11
CA ILE A 105 -15.36 11.03 -9.91
C ILE A 105 -16.42 11.26 -10.99
N ARG A 106 -16.09 11.03 -12.26
CA ARG A 106 -17.02 11.21 -13.38
C ARG A 106 -18.19 10.23 -13.38
N ALA A 107 -18.02 9.05 -12.78
CA ALA A 107 -19.09 8.08 -12.60
C ALA A 107 -19.99 8.37 -11.39
N GLY A 108 -19.78 9.49 -10.68
CA GLY A 108 -20.53 9.86 -9.47
C GLY A 108 -20.12 9.07 -8.23
N ILE A 109 -18.92 8.45 -8.23
CA ILE A 109 -18.40 7.73 -7.06
C ILE A 109 -17.72 8.74 -6.14
N ASN A 110 -18.24 8.87 -4.92
CA ASN A 110 -17.82 9.88 -3.93
C ASN A 110 -16.45 9.62 -3.26
N TYR A 111 -15.61 8.80 -3.88
CA TYR A 111 -14.29 8.46 -3.36
C TYR A 111 -13.22 8.80 -4.41
N LYS A 112 -12.13 9.45 -3.98
CA LYS A 112 -10.95 9.77 -4.79
C LYS A 112 -10.02 8.58 -4.94
N GLY A 113 -10.27 7.46 -4.25
CA GLY A 113 -9.53 6.21 -4.40
C GLY A 113 -9.62 5.29 -3.19
N HIS A 114 -8.86 4.19 -3.22
CA HIS A 114 -8.86 3.14 -2.20
C HIS A 114 -8.70 3.67 -0.77
N THR A 115 -7.67 4.49 -0.53
CA THR A 115 -7.33 4.99 0.80
C THR A 115 -8.44 5.85 1.40
N GLU A 116 -9.06 6.74 0.61
CA GLU A 116 -10.18 7.57 1.08
C GLU A 116 -11.44 6.73 1.33
N TYR A 117 -11.72 5.78 0.45
CA TYR A 117 -12.79 4.80 0.66
C TYR A 117 -12.61 4.07 2.00
N PHE A 118 -11.41 3.56 2.30
CA PHE A 118 -11.14 2.89 3.57
C PHE A 118 -11.28 3.82 4.79
N ARG A 119 -10.84 5.08 4.70
CA ARG A 119 -11.02 6.06 5.79
C ARG A 119 -12.49 6.27 6.11
N ILE A 120 -13.32 6.49 5.10
CA ILE A 120 -14.75 6.75 5.28
C ILE A 120 -15.48 5.50 5.75
N LYS A 121 -15.20 4.35 5.12
CA LYS A 121 -15.88 3.08 5.41
C LYS A 121 -15.56 2.56 6.81
N PHE A 122 -14.29 2.57 7.21
CA PHE A 122 -13.86 1.96 8.47
C PHE A 122 -13.72 2.95 9.63
N LYS A 123 -13.63 4.27 9.35
CA LYS A 123 -13.45 5.33 10.37
C LYS A 123 -12.30 5.02 11.34
N LYS A 124 -11.25 4.37 10.85
CA LYS A 124 -10.07 3.95 11.61
C LYS A 124 -8.85 4.72 11.13
N ASP A 125 -7.95 5.00 12.07
CA ASP A 125 -6.61 5.42 11.73
C ASP A 125 -5.80 4.20 11.25
N PHE A 126 -5.03 4.38 10.19
CA PHE A 126 -4.19 3.35 9.60
C PHE A 126 -2.87 3.95 9.12
N LEU A 127 -1.86 3.12 8.97
CA LEU A 127 -0.55 3.50 8.48
C LEU A 127 -0.46 3.26 6.96
N MET A 128 -0.13 4.31 6.21
CA MET A 128 0.42 4.17 4.88
C MET A 128 1.91 3.85 4.99
N CYS A 129 2.33 2.76 4.35
CA CYS A 129 3.71 2.33 4.34
C CYS A 129 4.16 1.97 2.92
N PHE A 130 5.41 2.27 2.60
CA PHE A 130 6.07 1.80 1.38
C PHE A 130 7.15 0.79 1.75
N SER A 131 7.10 -0.39 1.14
CA SER A 131 8.05 -1.48 1.36
C SER A 131 8.89 -1.67 0.11
N LYS A 132 10.21 -1.80 0.29
CA LYS A 132 11.15 -2.21 -0.76
C LYS A 132 12.19 -3.14 -0.13
N ASN A 133 12.22 -4.39 -0.61
CA ASN A 133 13.00 -5.46 0.02
C ASN A 133 12.68 -5.54 1.53
N GLU A 134 13.69 -5.47 2.38
CA GLU A 134 13.50 -5.49 3.84
C GLU A 134 13.24 -4.10 4.44
N PHE A 135 13.32 -3.02 3.67
CA PHE A 135 13.12 -1.67 4.17
C PHE A 135 11.65 -1.25 4.10
N ASN A 136 11.15 -0.65 5.18
CA ASN A 136 9.76 -0.24 5.35
C ASN A 136 9.69 1.22 5.80
N ALA A 137 9.11 2.07 4.96
CA ALA A 137 8.89 3.48 5.25
C ALA A 137 7.43 3.74 5.63
N GLY A 138 7.16 3.94 6.92
CA GLY A 138 5.87 4.41 7.39
C GLY A 138 5.73 5.92 7.25
N LEU A 139 4.52 6.40 6.99
CA LEU A 139 4.20 7.82 6.96
C LEU A 139 3.39 8.27 8.17
N LEU A 140 3.80 9.38 8.79
CA LEU A 140 2.98 10.07 9.78
C LEU A 140 1.74 10.70 9.12
N THR A 141 1.95 11.40 8.01
CA THR A 141 0.90 12.07 7.23
C THR A 141 0.88 11.58 5.78
N GLU A 142 -0.31 11.49 5.21
CA GLU A 142 -0.54 11.00 3.85
C GLU A 142 -0.85 12.16 2.90
N HIS A 143 -1.96 12.09 2.18
CA HIS A 143 -2.40 13.10 1.22
C HIS A 143 -3.05 14.31 1.91
N ILE A 144 -2.25 15.12 2.61
CA ILE A 144 -2.65 16.41 3.17
C ILE A 144 -1.83 17.55 2.56
N PRO A 145 -2.37 18.79 2.52
CA PRO A 145 -1.57 19.95 2.12
C PRO A 145 -0.34 20.13 3.02
N LEU A 146 0.81 20.45 2.43
CA LEU A 146 2.09 20.59 3.17
C LEU A 146 1.98 21.58 4.34
N LYS A 147 1.26 22.70 4.17
CA LYS A 147 0.98 23.70 5.22
C LYS A 147 0.30 23.15 6.48
N ASN A 148 -0.27 21.95 6.41
CA ASN A 148 -0.95 21.30 7.52
C ASN A 148 -0.08 20.24 8.20
N VAL A 149 1.06 19.84 7.64
CA VAL A 149 1.87 18.70 8.13
C VAL A 149 2.32 18.90 9.58
N SER A 150 2.90 20.06 9.91
CA SER A 150 3.41 20.36 11.26
C SER A 150 2.37 20.15 12.36
N LYS A 151 1.10 20.48 12.09
CA LYS A 151 -0.03 20.29 13.02
C LYS A 151 -0.26 18.83 13.41
N TYR A 152 0.13 17.88 12.56
CA TYR A 152 0.00 16.44 12.84
C TYR A 152 1.22 15.85 13.55
N VAL A 153 2.35 16.58 13.63
CA VAL A 153 3.57 16.17 14.33
C VAL A 153 3.38 16.35 15.83
N THR A 154 2.57 15.46 16.40
CA THR A 154 2.29 15.39 17.84
C THR A 154 2.84 14.09 18.40
N VAL A 155 3.23 14.11 19.69
CA VAL A 155 3.70 12.90 20.41
C VAL A 155 2.72 11.74 20.26
N LYS A 156 1.41 12.03 20.35
CA LYS A 156 0.34 11.03 20.24
C LYS A 156 0.35 10.35 18.86
N ASN A 157 0.37 11.14 17.79
CA ASN A 157 0.31 10.63 16.42
C ASN A 157 1.58 9.85 16.07
N LEU A 158 2.75 10.39 16.43
CA LEU A 158 4.03 9.74 16.22
C LEU A 158 4.08 8.36 16.88
N VAL A 159 3.73 8.28 18.17
CA VAL A 159 3.70 7.00 18.89
C VAL A 159 2.70 6.03 18.25
N SER A 160 1.49 6.49 17.91
CA SER A 160 0.46 5.66 17.25
C SER A 160 0.98 5.03 15.95
N LYS A 161 1.53 5.85 15.05
CA LYS A 161 2.06 5.38 13.75
C LYS A 161 3.27 4.47 13.91
N SER A 162 4.14 4.76 14.86
CA SER A 162 5.28 3.88 15.17
C SER A 162 4.85 2.52 15.70
N LEU A 163 3.83 2.46 16.55
CA LEU A 163 3.29 1.18 17.04
C LEU A 163 2.70 0.36 15.88
N MET A 164 1.95 1.00 14.97
CA MET A 164 1.44 0.35 13.75
C MET A 164 2.58 -0.16 12.86
N LEU A 165 3.64 0.63 12.66
CA LEU A 165 4.78 0.23 11.83
C LEU A 165 5.54 -0.94 12.45
N ILE A 166 5.78 -0.89 13.76
CA ILE A 166 6.42 -1.99 14.50
C ILE A 166 5.57 -3.27 14.45
N ASP A 167 4.24 -3.17 14.57
CA ASP A 167 3.35 -4.33 14.43
C ASP A 167 3.46 -4.96 13.03
N MET A 168 3.49 -4.13 11.98
CA MET A 168 3.64 -4.59 10.60
C MET A 168 4.97 -5.31 10.38
N ILE A 169 6.11 -4.70 10.75
CA ILE A 169 7.42 -5.30 10.49
C ILE A 169 7.68 -6.54 11.35
N LYS A 170 7.09 -6.64 12.54
CA LYS A 170 7.11 -7.89 13.33
C LYS A 170 6.44 -9.04 12.60
N ARG A 171 5.31 -8.79 11.92
CA ARG A 171 4.64 -9.79 11.08
C ARG A 171 5.47 -10.21 9.87
N LYS A 172 6.37 -9.35 9.41
CA LYS A 172 7.37 -9.69 8.38
C LYS A 172 8.58 -10.47 8.93
N GLY A 173 8.61 -10.77 10.23
CA GLY A 173 9.77 -11.40 10.89
C GLY A 173 10.94 -10.44 11.14
N CYS A 174 10.74 -9.13 10.99
CA CYS A 174 11.79 -8.13 11.21
C CYS A 174 11.86 -7.66 12.68
N GLY A 175 12.97 -6.99 13.03
CA GLY A 175 13.23 -6.51 14.39
C GLY A 175 12.34 -5.35 14.88
N LYS A 176 12.50 -4.96 16.15
CA LYS A 176 11.74 -3.88 16.82
C LYS A 176 12.44 -2.51 16.77
N LYS A 177 13.22 -2.25 15.72
CA LYS A 177 13.97 -0.99 15.55
C LYS A 177 13.24 -0.07 14.58
N ILE A 178 13.20 1.21 14.92
CA ILE A 178 12.58 2.24 14.09
C ILE A 178 13.44 3.50 14.11
N VAL A 179 13.65 4.09 12.94
CA VAL A 179 14.36 5.35 12.76
C VAL A 179 13.36 6.45 12.44
N PHE A 180 13.54 7.65 12.97
CA PHE A 180 12.67 8.79 12.69
C PHE A 180 13.41 9.80 11.81
N SER A 181 12.72 10.32 10.80
CA SER A 181 13.18 11.54 10.13
C SER A 181 12.88 12.77 10.98
N GLY A 182 13.59 13.87 10.73
CA GLY A 182 13.15 15.20 11.11
C GLY A 182 11.91 15.63 10.30
N LEU A 183 11.23 16.66 10.77
CA LEU A 183 10.29 17.45 9.98
C LEU A 183 11.03 18.59 9.27
N ASN A 184 11.83 19.32 10.05
CA ASN A 184 12.50 20.54 9.62
C ASN A 184 13.89 20.25 9.03
N PRO A 185 14.43 21.16 8.20
CA PRO A 185 15.84 21.12 7.80
C PRO A 185 16.75 20.97 9.03
N HIS A 186 17.80 20.16 8.90
CA HIS A 186 18.76 19.91 9.97
C HIS A 186 18.12 19.41 11.29
N CYS A 187 16.95 18.77 11.22
CA CYS A 187 16.18 18.35 12.39
C CYS A 187 15.91 19.50 13.38
N GLY A 188 15.66 20.69 12.85
CA GLY A 188 15.29 21.88 13.61
C GLY A 188 16.45 22.69 14.19
N GLU A 189 17.71 22.24 14.02
CA GLU A 189 18.92 22.95 14.48
C GLU A 189 18.76 23.49 15.92
N GLU A 190 18.49 22.59 16.86
CA GLU A 190 18.25 22.91 18.28
C GLU A 190 17.11 23.92 18.56
N GLY A 191 16.17 24.06 17.64
CA GLY A 191 15.02 24.97 17.77
C GLY A 191 15.14 26.23 16.91
N VAL A 192 16.30 26.47 16.29
CA VAL A 192 16.52 27.62 15.41
C VAL A 192 15.65 27.54 14.16
N ILE A 193 15.45 26.33 13.62
CA ILE A 193 14.66 26.09 12.39
C ILE A 193 13.42 25.27 12.74
N GLY A 194 12.63 25.76 13.69
CA GLY A 194 11.42 25.07 14.16
C GLY A 194 11.68 24.14 15.34
N GLU A 195 10.61 23.81 16.06
CA GLU A 195 10.69 23.20 17.38
C GLU A 195 9.99 21.83 17.45
N GLU A 196 9.40 21.35 16.37
CA GLU A 196 8.64 20.10 16.32
C GLU A 196 9.50 18.89 16.73
N GLU A 197 10.79 18.90 16.42
CA GLU A 197 11.74 17.88 16.86
C GLU A 197 11.86 17.82 18.38
N ILE A 198 11.98 18.98 19.03
CA ILE A 198 12.14 19.10 20.48
C ILE A 198 10.81 18.84 21.19
N LYS A 199 9.73 19.46 20.72
CA LYS A 199 8.41 19.43 21.36
C LYS A 199 7.65 18.13 21.14
N SER A 200 7.91 17.43 20.02
CA SER A 200 7.13 16.24 19.64
C SER A 200 7.97 15.00 19.28
N ILE A 201 8.96 15.11 18.39
CA ILE A 201 9.65 13.91 17.86
C ILE A 201 10.54 13.26 18.93
N LYS A 202 11.44 14.01 19.56
CA LYS A 202 12.30 13.51 20.65
C LYS A 202 11.48 12.94 21.83
N PRO A 203 10.39 13.60 22.29
CA PRO A 203 9.50 13.02 23.30
C PRO A 203 8.80 11.73 22.85
N ALA A 204 8.36 11.61 21.60
CA ALA A 204 7.76 10.39 21.08
C ALA A 204 8.76 9.21 21.08
N ILE A 205 10.00 9.47 20.65
CA ILE A 205 11.10 8.49 20.68
C ILE A 205 11.36 8.02 22.12
N LYS A 206 11.42 8.95 23.09
CA LYS A 206 11.58 8.59 24.51
C LYS A 206 10.40 7.75 25.01
N LYS A 207 9.17 8.08 24.60
CA LYS A 207 7.95 7.35 24.99
C LYS A 207 7.93 5.92 24.42
N LEU A 208 8.44 5.69 23.22
CA LEU A 208 8.52 4.36 22.60
C LEU A 208 9.41 3.38 23.36
N LYS A 209 10.41 3.87 24.10
CA LYS A 209 11.23 3.01 24.99
C LYS A 209 10.38 2.29 26.04
N LYS A 210 9.30 2.91 26.53
CA LYS A 210 8.34 2.30 27.47
C LYS A 210 7.59 1.11 26.87
N PHE A 211 7.52 1.01 25.54
CA PHE A 211 6.91 -0.10 24.80
C PHE A 211 7.95 -1.15 24.35
N ASN A 212 9.18 -1.09 24.88
CA ASN A 212 10.30 -1.95 24.48
C ASN A 212 10.60 -1.88 22.96
N ILE A 213 10.48 -0.67 22.40
CA ILE A 213 10.80 -0.36 21.00
C ILE A 213 12.09 0.45 20.98
N LYS A 214 13.05 0.00 20.14
CA LYS A 214 14.32 0.70 19.93
C LYS A 214 14.12 1.78 18.88
N ALA A 215 13.78 2.99 19.33
CA ALA A 215 13.58 4.16 18.49
C ALA A 215 14.83 5.05 18.46
N TYR A 216 15.21 5.52 17.27
CA TYR A 216 16.39 6.36 17.04
C TYR A 216 16.02 7.60 16.21
N GLY A 217 16.70 8.72 16.46
CA GLY A 217 16.55 9.98 15.72
C GLY A 217 16.09 11.15 16.59
N PRO A 218 15.54 12.22 15.97
CA PRO A 218 15.36 12.38 14.52
C PRO A 218 16.70 12.45 13.77
N PHE A 219 16.70 12.03 12.50
CA PHE A 219 17.82 12.21 11.56
C PHE A 219 17.33 12.94 10.32
N ASN A 220 18.26 13.58 9.59
CA ASN A 220 17.91 14.21 8.33
C ASN A 220 17.36 13.17 7.34
N PRO A 221 16.27 13.47 6.59
CA PRO A 221 15.64 12.51 5.69
C PRO A 221 16.59 11.83 4.70
N GLU A 222 17.56 12.57 4.17
CA GLU A 222 18.59 12.11 3.25
C GLU A 222 19.53 11.07 3.87
N ASP A 223 19.73 11.10 5.19
CA ASP A 223 20.62 10.19 5.93
C ASP A 223 19.91 8.90 6.40
N ILE A 224 18.59 8.81 6.24
CA ILE A 224 17.78 7.73 6.84
C ILE A 224 18.21 6.35 6.34
N PHE A 225 18.45 6.19 5.04
CA PHE A 225 18.85 4.89 4.48
C PHE A 225 20.20 4.42 5.03
N LYS A 226 21.20 5.33 5.07
CA LYS A 226 22.52 5.06 5.63
C LYS A 226 22.41 4.73 7.13
N THR A 227 21.57 5.46 7.85
CA THR A 227 21.33 5.26 9.28
C THR A 227 20.65 3.94 9.57
N CYS A 228 19.63 3.57 8.80
CA CYS A 228 18.97 2.26 8.91
C CYS A 228 19.95 1.12 8.66
N LYS A 229 20.84 1.22 7.65
CA LYS A 229 21.89 0.23 7.41
C LYS A 229 22.85 0.12 8.62
N LYS A 230 23.35 1.25 9.14
CA LYS A 230 24.25 1.28 10.30
C LYS A 230 23.61 0.68 11.56
N LEU A 231 22.33 0.96 11.79
CA LEU A 231 21.59 0.49 12.97
C LEU A 231 21.00 -0.91 12.80
N ASN A 232 21.14 -1.52 11.62
CA ASN A 232 20.42 -2.73 11.22
C ASN A 232 18.92 -2.61 11.54
N SER A 233 18.29 -1.55 11.01
CA SER A 233 16.87 -1.23 11.15
C SER A 233 16.15 -1.40 9.83
N ASN A 234 15.05 -2.14 9.84
CA ASN A 234 14.19 -2.39 8.68
C ASN A 234 13.05 -1.39 8.54
N ALA A 235 12.96 -0.41 9.45
CA ALA A 235 11.85 0.54 9.47
C ALA A 235 12.30 1.98 9.75
N ALA A 236 11.68 2.91 9.03
CA ALA A 236 11.76 4.33 9.30
C ALA A 236 10.37 5.00 9.24
N LEU A 237 10.13 5.98 10.10
CA LEU A 237 8.95 6.84 10.08
C LEU A 237 9.31 8.20 9.49
N PHE A 238 8.64 8.56 8.40
CA PHE A 238 8.74 9.85 7.73
C PHE A 238 7.55 10.74 8.08
N MET A 239 7.76 12.06 8.13
CA MET A 239 6.76 13.02 8.59
C MET A 239 5.67 13.28 7.55
N TYR A 240 6.01 13.24 6.25
CA TYR A 240 5.07 13.50 5.16
C TYR A 240 5.41 12.71 3.90
N HIS A 241 4.43 12.64 2.99
CA HIS A 241 4.46 11.85 1.77
C HIS A 241 5.73 12.09 0.92
N ASP A 242 5.94 13.31 0.45
CA ASP A 242 7.03 13.59 -0.51
C ASP A 242 8.44 13.47 0.08
N GLN A 243 8.56 13.44 1.41
CA GLN A 243 9.83 13.25 2.13
C GLN A 243 10.49 11.92 1.78
N ILE A 244 9.68 10.88 1.56
CA ILE A 244 10.17 9.54 1.21
C ILE A 244 9.87 9.16 -0.23
N LEU A 245 8.75 9.60 -0.82
CA LEU A 245 8.46 9.21 -2.20
C LEU A 245 9.48 9.75 -3.19
N SER A 246 10.08 10.91 -2.93
CA SER A 246 11.18 11.45 -3.75
C SER A 246 12.38 10.51 -3.72
N LEU A 247 12.78 10.05 -2.52
CA LEU A 247 13.90 9.12 -2.34
C LEU A 247 13.58 7.74 -2.93
N ILE A 248 12.38 7.23 -2.69
CA ILE A 248 11.94 5.95 -3.23
C ILE A 248 11.98 5.99 -4.75
N LYS A 249 11.47 7.02 -5.42
CA LYS A 249 11.48 7.09 -6.89
C LYS A 249 12.88 7.13 -7.48
N ILE A 250 13.83 7.78 -6.81
CA ILE A 250 15.25 7.76 -7.22
C ILE A 250 15.82 6.34 -7.08
N LEU A 251 15.41 5.61 -6.04
CA LEU A 251 15.84 4.25 -5.78
C LEU A 251 15.06 3.18 -6.57
N ASP A 252 13.86 3.50 -7.08
CA ASP A 252 12.91 2.56 -7.70
C ASP A 252 13.18 2.38 -9.20
N GLY A 253 14.40 1.96 -9.54
CA GLY A 253 14.77 1.60 -10.91
C GLY A 253 14.20 0.25 -11.39
N LYS A 254 13.44 -0.47 -10.55
CA LYS A 254 12.97 -1.85 -10.82
C LYS A 254 11.48 -2.07 -10.56
N ASN A 255 10.70 -1.02 -10.30
CA ASN A 255 9.28 -1.10 -9.97
C ASN A 255 8.98 -2.10 -8.82
N ASP A 256 9.87 -2.17 -7.82
CA ASP A 256 9.84 -3.20 -6.77
C ASP A 256 9.28 -2.69 -5.43
N VAL A 257 8.74 -1.48 -5.44
CA VAL A 257 8.11 -0.85 -4.27
C VAL A 257 6.66 -1.29 -4.14
N VAL A 258 6.25 -1.59 -2.91
CA VAL A 258 4.87 -1.97 -2.55
C VAL A 258 4.25 -0.92 -1.64
N HIS A 259 3.04 -0.49 -1.96
CA HIS A 259 2.22 0.30 -1.05
C HIS A 259 1.41 -0.63 -0.15
N ILE A 260 1.59 -0.50 1.16
CA ILE A 260 0.87 -1.22 2.21
C ILE A 260 -0.03 -0.25 2.96
N THR A 261 -1.26 -0.66 3.23
CA THR A 261 -2.16 0.03 4.16
C THR A 261 -2.39 -0.87 5.37
N TRP A 262 -1.90 -0.44 6.52
CA TRP A 262 -1.82 -1.25 7.74
C TRP A 262 -2.68 -0.71 8.88
N GLY A 263 -3.40 -1.58 9.59
CA GLY A 263 -4.27 -1.17 10.71
C GLY A 263 -5.77 -1.16 10.41
N LEU A 264 -6.18 -1.61 9.20
CA LEU A 264 -7.59 -1.73 8.83
C LEU A 264 -8.32 -2.89 9.52
N GLY A 265 -7.58 -3.82 10.12
CA GLY A 265 -8.08 -5.12 10.60
C GLY A 265 -7.86 -6.26 9.59
N PHE A 266 -7.44 -5.92 8.37
CA PHE A 266 -7.00 -6.83 7.32
C PHE A 266 -5.77 -6.24 6.62
N VAL A 267 -5.06 -7.07 5.84
CA VAL A 267 -3.91 -6.63 5.05
C VAL A 267 -4.38 -6.04 3.74
N ARG A 268 -3.88 -4.84 3.38
CA ARG A 268 -4.01 -4.34 2.00
C ARG A 268 -2.66 -3.98 1.41
N THR A 269 -2.36 -4.54 0.25
CA THR A 269 -1.18 -4.19 -0.55
C THR A 269 -1.60 -3.71 -1.95
N SER A 270 -0.69 -3.02 -2.63
CA SER A 270 -0.91 -2.46 -3.96
C SER A 270 0.41 -2.21 -4.66
N PRO A 271 0.47 -2.38 -5.99
CA PRO A 271 1.55 -1.80 -6.76
C PRO A 271 1.55 -0.27 -6.66
N THR A 272 2.67 0.36 -6.99
CA THR A 272 2.86 1.82 -6.99
C THR A 272 2.61 2.46 -8.35
N HIS A 273 2.45 1.68 -9.42
CA HIS A 273 2.13 2.19 -10.75
C HIS A 273 0.64 2.56 -10.92
N GLY A 274 0.35 3.37 -11.95
CA GLY A 274 -1.00 3.74 -12.36
C GLY A 274 -1.67 2.70 -13.27
N THR A 275 -2.77 3.11 -13.92
CA THR A 275 -3.53 2.26 -14.87
C THR A 275 -2.84 2.07 -16.22
N ALA A 276 -1.88 2.94 -16.56
CA ALA A 276 -1.08 2.89 -17.79
C ALA A 276 -1.91 2.64 -19.07
N PHE A 277 -2.92 3.50 -19.29
CA PHE A 277 -3.88 3.35 -20.39
C PHE A 277 -3.24 3.38 -21.79
N ASP A 278 -2.11 4.05 -21.93
CA ASP A 278 -1.30 4.18 -23.14
C ASP A 278 -0.69 2.85 -23.60
N ILE A 279 -0.46 1.92 -22.68
CA ILE A 279 0.06 0.57 -22.98
C ILE A 279 -0.94 -0.55 -22.73
N ALA A 280 -2.12 -0.24 -22.19
CA ALA A 280 -3.13 -1.23 -21.89
C ALA A 280 -3.57 -1.99 -23.15
N GLY A 281 -3.57 -3.32 -23.08
CA GLY A 281 -3.94 -4.19 -24.19
C GLY A 281 -2.80 -4.49 -25.18
N LYS A 282 -1.62 -3.90 -25.01
CA LYS A 282 -0.42 -4.21 -25.81
C LYS A 282 0.36 -5.41 -25.27
N ASN A 283 0.02 -5.92 -24.08
CA ASN A 283 0.70 -7.04 -23.42
C ASN A 283 2.18 -6.78 -23.04
N ILE A 284 2.58 -5.52 -22.93
CA ILE A 284 3.97 -5.09 -22.63
C ILE A 284 4.15 -4.56 -21.21
N ALA A 285 3.12 -4.54 -20.37
CA ALA A 285 3.23 -4.00 -19.02
C ALA A 285 4.13 -4.88 -18.13
N ASP A 286 5.00 -4.24 -17.36
CA ASP A 286 5.84 -4.88 -16.35
C ASP A 286 5.01 -5.24 -15.12
N GLU A 287 5.01 -6.53 -14.77
CA GLU A 287 4.26 -7.08 -13.64
C GLU A 287 5.02 -7.08 -12.31
N THR A 288 6.27 -6.61 -12.27
CA THR A 288 7.15 -6.69 -11.10
C THR A 288 6.52 -6.10 -9.84
N SER A 289 5.92 -4.91 -9.92
CA SER A 289 5.26 -4.28 -8.77
C SER A 289 4.03 -5.07 -8.28
N MET A 290 3.26 -5.67 -9.20
CA MET A 290 2.14 -6.53 -8.84
C MET A 290 2.62 -7.82 -8.18
N LEU A 291 3.70 -8.43 -8.67
CA LEU A 291 4.33 -9.60 -8.07
C LEU A 291 4.74 -9.28 -6.63
N LYS A 292 5.46 -8.18 -6.43
CA LYS A 292 5.91 -7.74 -5.11
C LYS A 292 4.74 -7.45 -4.17
N ALA A 293 3.66 -6.83 -4.67
CA ALA A 293 2.46 -6.59 -3.87
C ALA A 293 1.78 -7.89 -3.41
N ILE A 294 1.74 -8.91 -4.27
CA ILE A 294 1.20 -10.24 -3.92
C ILE A 294 2.13 -10.97 -2.93
N GLU A 295 3.45 -10.92 -3.15
CA GLU A 295 4.43 -11.51 -2.22
C GLU A 295 4.35 -10.88 -0.83
N GLU A 296 4.29 -9.55 -0.77
CA GLU A 296 4.12 -8.80 0.48
C GLU A 296 2.80 -9.15 1.17
N ALA A 297 1.72 -9.33 0.42
CA ALA A 297 0.44 -9.79 0.97
C ALA A 297 0.58 -11.18 1.59
N PHE A 298 1.28 -12.13 0.96
CA PHE A 298 1.51 -13.46 1.54
C PHE A 298 2.33 -13.40 2.84
N ILE A 299 3.35 -12.54 2.90
CA ILE A 299 4.18 -12.36 4.11
C ILE A 299 3.34 -11.84 5.28
N LEU A 300 2.47 -10.86 5.01
CA LEU A 300 1.67 -10.22 6.05
C LEU A 300 0.41 -11.03 6.44
N CYS A 301 -0.10 -11.84 5.51
CA CYS A 301 -1.26 -12.69 5.68
C CYS A 301 -0.86 -14.08 6.21
N VAL A 302 -0.41 -14.13 7.47
CA VAL A 302 -0.09 -15.38 8.19
C VAL A 302 -1.21 -15.75 9.19
N GLU A 303 -1.43 -17.06 9.37
CA GLU A 303 -2.32 -17.58 10.43
C GLU A 303 -1.70 -17.25 11.80
N ARG A 304 -2.57 -16.94 12.77
CA ARG A 304 -2.19 -16.74 14.18
C ARG A 304 -2.24 -18.05 14.91
#